data_AF-A0A382P463-F1
#
_entry.id   AF-A0A382P463-F1
#
_cell.length_a   1.000
_cell.length_b   1.000
_cell.length_c   1.000
_cell.angle_alpha   90.00
_cell.angle_beta   90.00
_cell.angle_gamma   90.00
#
_symmetry.space_group_name_H-M   'P 1'
#
loop_
_entity.id
_entity.type
_entity.pdbx_description
1 polymer ?
#
loop_
_entity_poly.entity_id
_entity_poly.type
_entity_poly.pdbx_seq_one_letter_code
_entity_poly.pdbx_strand_id
1 'polypeptide(L)' 'VCETLAVSQRRACRVLGQVRRTQRYASILSDDETALVAHVVSLATEYGRYGYRRIT' A
#
# COMPACT_ATOMS: atom_id res chain seq x y z
N VAL A 1 11.97 13.88 -5.36
CA VAL A 1 13.07 13.35 -4.52
C VAL A 1 12.92 13.98 -3.15
N CYS A 2 12.85 13.21 -2.06
CA CYS A 2 12.74 13.76 -0.70
C CYS A 2 14.12 14.15 -0.16
N GLU A 3 14.23 15.31 0.47
CA GLU A 3 15.45 15.76 1.14
C GLU A 3 15.67 15.01 2.47
N THR A 4 16.91 14.65 2.75
CA THR A 4 17.31 14.03 4.03
C THR A 4 17.56 15.09 5.08
N LEU A 5 16.66 15.15 6.07
CA LEU A 5 16.78 16.05 7.21
C LEU A 5 17.54 15.37 8.37
N ALA A 6 18.40 16.11 9.08
CA ALA A 6 19.16 15.63 10.24
C ALA A 6 18.29 15.51 11.52
N VAL A 7 17.13 14.87 11.42
CA VAL A 7 16.19 14.67 12.53
C VAL A 7 15.93 13.18 12.73
N SER A 8 15.76 12.78 14.00
CA SER A 8 15.36 11.39 14.27
C SER A 8 13.96 11.11 13.74
N GLN A 9 13.76 9.92 13.17
CA GLN A 9 12.44 9.47 12.70
C GLN A 9 11.36 9.59 13.79
N ARG A 10 11.73 9.35 15.06
CA ARG A 10 10.83 9.55 16.22
C ARG A 10 10.33 10.99 16.32
N ARG A 11 11.22 11.98 16.18
CA ARG A 11 10.87 13.41 16.22
C ARG A 11 9.97 13.77 15.04
N ALA A 12 10.34 13.36 13.83
CA ALA A 12 9.56 13.61 12.62
C ALA A 12 8.14 13.04 12.72
N CYS A 13 7.99 11.77 13.12
CA CYS A 13 6.69 11.12 13.28
C CYS A 13 5.81 11.81 14.33
N ARG A 14 6.40 12.24 15.46
CA ARG A 14 5.67 12.96 16.52
C ARG A 14 5.11 14.29 16.02
N VAL A 15 5.91 15.07 15.28
CA VAL A 15 5.48 16.36 14.73
C VAL A 15 4.34 16.19 13.72
N LEU A 16 4.42 15.14 12.89
CA LEU A 16 3.39 14.83 11.89
C LEU A 16 2.13 14.15 12.47
N GLY A 17 2.12 13.82 13.77
CA GLY A 17 1.04 13.05 14.37
C GLY A 17 0.92 11.61 13.84
N GLN A 18 1.95 11.11 13.16
CA GLN A 18 1.94 9.80 12.54
C GLN A 18 2.59 8.75 13.45
N VAL A 19 2.04 7.53 13.43
CA VAL A 19 2.63 6.42 14.17
C VAL A 19 3.91 5.97 13.46
N ARG A 20 5.02 5.90 14.21
CA ARG A 20 6.33 5.46 13.69
C ARG A 20 6.28 4.08 13.02
N ARG A 21 5.42 3.18 13.49
CA ARG A 21 5.23 1.84 12.89
C ARG A 21 4.77 1.93 11.45
N THR A 22 3.85 2.84 11.13
CA THR A 22 3.38 3.08 9.76
C THR A 22 4.52 3.52 8.86
N GLN A 23 5.36 4.45 9.31
CA GLN A 23 6.54 4.90 8.57
C GLN A 23 7.66 3.86 8.45
N ARG A 24 7.62 2.81 9.27
CA ARG A 24 8.57 1.68 9.21
C ARG A 24 8.01 0.47 8.48
N TYR A 25 6.73 0.48 8.14
CA TYR A 25 6.10 -0.63 7.46
C TYR A 25 6.62 -0.68 6.03
N ALA A 26 7.30 -1.78 5.70
CA ALA A 26 7.59 -2.14 4.33
C ALA A 26 6.50 -3.12 3.89
N SER A 27 5.78 -2.79 2.82
CA SER A 27 4.85 -3.75 2.21
C SER A 27 5.65 -4.95 1.73
N ILE A 28 5.30 -6.12 2.25
CA ILE A 28 5.81 -7.39 1.75
C ILE A 28 4.91 -7.78 0.58
N LEU A 29 5.48 -7.86 -0.61
CA LEU A 29 4.79 -8.45 -1.77
C LEU A 29 4.77 -9.95 -1.58
N SER A 30 3.59 -10.55 -1.67
CA SER A 30 3.45 -12.01 -1.71
C SER A 30 3.87 -12.54 -3.07
N ASP A 31 4.42 -13.75 -3.14
CA ASP A 31 4.85 -14.37 -4.41
C ASP A 31 3.70 -14.51 -5.42
N ASP A 32 2.49 -14.70 -4.89
CA ASP A 32 1.22 -14.88 -5.55
C ASP A 32 0.48 -13.56 -5.86
N GLU A 33 1.00 -12.40 -5.45
CA GLU A 33 0.40 -11.09 -5.72
C GLU A 33 0.20 -10.86 -7.22
N THR A 34 1.18 -11.27 -8.04
CA THR A 34 1.11 -11.12 -9.50
C THR A 34 -0.03 -11.95 -10.09
N ALA A 35 -0.20 -13.18 -9.62
CA ALA A 35 -1.28 -14.07 -10.06
C ALA A 35 -2.65 -13.55 -9.61
N LEU A 36 -2.74 -13.06 -8.36
CA LEU A 36 -3.95 -12.44 -7.82
C LEU A 36 -4.39 -11.23 -8.65
N VAL A 37 -3.46 -10.33 -8.98
CA VAL A 37 -3.76 -9.16 -9.81
C VAL A 37 -4.26 -9.57 -11.20
N ALA A 38 -3.61 -10.55 -11.83
CA ALA A 38 -4.05 -11.07 -13.13
C ALA A 38 -5.47 -11.64 -13.08
N HIS A 39 -5.81 -12.39 -12.04
CA HIS A 39 -7.14 -12.95 -11.85
C HIS A 39 -8.20 -11.86 -11.62
N VAL A 40 -7.90 -10.86 -10.80
CA VAL A 40 -8.80 -9.72 -10.56
C VAL A 40 -9.06 -8.95 -11.86
N VAL A 41 -8.03 -8.73 -12.68
CA VAL A 41 -8.17 -8.06 -13.99
C VAL A 41 -9.00 -8.91 -14.96
N SER A 42 -8.77 -10.22 -15.02
CA SER A 42 -9.55 -11.15 -15.84
C SER A 42 -11.04 -11.07 -15.49
N LEU A 43 -11.37 -11.21 -14.20
CA LEU A 43 -12.75 -11.11 -13.70
C LEU A 43 -13.38 -9.75 -14.02
N ALA A 44 -12.66 -8.65 -13.81
CA ALA A 44 -13.18 -7.31 -14.09
C ALA A 44 -13.41 -7.06 -15.59
N THR A 45 -12.64 -7.72 -16.46
CA THR A 45 -12.76 -7.64 -17.92
C THR A 45 -13.95 -8.45 -18.42
N GLU A 46 -14.15 -9.65 -17.88
CA GLU A 46 -15.23 -10.57 -18.26
C GLU A 46 -16.61 -10.03 -17.90
N TYR A 47 -16.77 -9.49 -16.70
CA TYR A 47 -18.08 -9.06 -16.18
C TYR A 47 -18.33 -7.55 -16.27
N GLY A 48 -17.33 -6.76 -16.67
CA GLY A 48 -17.38 -5.30 -16.64
C GLY A 48 -17.39 -4.72 -15.23
N ARG A 49 -17.23 -3.39 -15.11
CA ARG A 49 -17.31 -2.69 -13.81
C ARG A 49 -18.75 -2.66 -13.29
N TYR A 50 -19.21 -3.74 -12.68
CA TYR A 50 -20.26 -3.64 -11.67
C TYR A 50 -19.65 -2.98 -10.44
N GLY A 51 -20.28 -1.93 -9.91
CA GLY A 51 -19.75 -1.09 -8.81
C GLY A 51 -19.59 -1.79 -7.46
N TYR A 52 -19.18 -3.06 -7.42
CA TYR A 52 -18.91 -3.79 -6.20
C TYR A 52 -17.62 -3.31 -5.54
N ARG A 53 -17.70 -3.19 -4.22
CA ARG A 53 -16.56 -2.91 -3.34
C ARG A 53 -15.64 -4.12 -3.35
N ARG A 54 -14.31 -3.88 -3.39
CA ARG A 54 -13.24 -4.90 -3.50
C ARG A 54 -13.64 -6.25 -2.91
N ILE A 55 -13.54 -7.30 -3.72
CA ILE A 55 -13.53 -8.68 -3.26
C ILE A 55 -12.21 -8.84 -2.50
N THR A 56 -12.29 -8.75 -1.18
CA THR A 56 -11.19 -9.04 -0.23
C THR A 56 -11.12 -10.52 0.05
#